data_AF-A0A016T1M4-F1
#
_entry.id   AF-A0A016T1M4-F1
#
_cell.length_a   1.000
_cell.length_b   1.000
_cell.length_c   1.000
_cell.angle_alpha   90.00
_cell.angle_beta   90.00
_cell.angle_gamma   90.00
#
_symmetry.space_group_name_H-M   'P 1'
#
loop_
_entity.id
_entity.type
_entity.pdbx_description
1 polymer ?
#
loop_
_entity_poly.entity_id
_entity_poly.type
_entity_poly.pdbx_seq_one_letter_code
_entity_poly.pdbx_strand_id
1 'polypeptide(L)'
;MINFARIYYNTSFLSSVRLQFILNYFSLVLKEMPSGCVSFIRKVLCHSDIPNWKNSKTPIPLVGVTSTIAIEDAPGCLQVDFADEYIGGLVLASPIDQEEVRFLICPEMIVSSLLCEKMEPLEAIQIIGAQRYNSYSGYRGTLKWIPFKHYGSEPRDEFGRVVCDLAAIDALPFYEMHENFQYTKENIDRELNKAYAGFMSSLKEARPVATGNWGCGAFGGNKKLKSLIQMLAAAKAGRAMIYCTFNDKHFESSMIKQYEKLVGMNATIGAVYKALLSYDKERKQNPRLSVYRHVCDFMRRDTTLTGCIKSACTSTVDH
;
A
#
# COMPACT_ATOMS: atom_id res chain seq x y z
N MET A 1 -3.70 -25.06 -5.47
CA MET A 1 -5.05 -25.60 -5.73
C MET A 1 -6.04 -24.84 -4.84
N ILE A 2 -6.96 -24.07 -5.45
CA ILE A 2 -8.00 -23.35 -4.71
C ILE A 2 -9.06 -24.36 -4.26
N ASN A 3 -8.96 -24.82 -3.03
CA ASN A 3 -9.95 -25.69 -2.41
C ASN A 3 -10.12 -25.26 -0.96
N PHE A 4 -11.37 -25.14 -0.54
CA PHE A 4 -11.77 -24.68 0.79
C PHE A 4 -11.49 -25.74 1.86
N ALA A 5 -11.05 -26.95 1.47
CA ALA A 5 -10.63 -28.04 2.36
C ALA A 5 -9.70 -27.57 3.49
N ARG A 6 -8.76 -26.65 3.20
CA ARG A 6 -7.80 -26.13 4.19
C ARG A 6 -8.45 -25.39 5.36
N ILE A 7 -9.66 -24.85 5.19
CA ILE A 7 -10.43 -24.23 6.28
C ILE A 7 -10.75 -25.27 7.37
N TYR A 8 -10.96 -26.53 6.98
CA TYR A 8 -11.39 -27.62 7.87
C TYR A 8 -10.23 -28.41 8.48
N TYR A 9 -8.98 -28.20 8.03
CA TYR A 9 -7.83 -28.99 8.48
C TYR A 9 -7.44 -28.74 9.94
N ASN A 10 -7.92 -27.66 10.55
CA ASN A 10 -7.66 -27.36 11.95
C ASN A 10 -8.89 -26.74 12.60
N THR A 11 -9.36 -27.28 13.72
CA THR A 11 -10.52 -26.78 14.49
C THR A 11 -10.15 -25.56 15.33
N SER A 12 -9.60 -24.54 14.67
CA SER A 12 -9.25 -23.27 15.31
C SER A 12 -10.45 -22.32 15.40
N PHE A 13 -10.47 -21.45 16.42
CA PHE A 13 -11.45 -20.36 16.51
C PHE A 13 -11.51 -19.54 15.21
N LEU A 14 -10.36 -19.27 14.59
CA LEU A 14 -10.28 -18.52 13.33
C LEU A 14 -10.91 -19.28 12.15
N SER A 15 -10.89 -20.63 12.15
CA SER A 15 -11.59 -21.43 11.14
C SER A 15 -13.09 -21.20 11.21
N SER A 16 -13.67 -21.22 12.42
CA SER A 16 -15.09 -20.91 12.64
C SER A 16 -15.42 -19.48 12.22
N VAL A 17 -14.56 -18.51 12.53
CA VAL A 17 -14.75 -17.11 12.11
C VAL A 17 -14.77 -17.00 10.58
N ARG A 18 -13.81 -17.61 9.85
CA ARG A 18 -13.82 -17.62 8.37
C ARG A 18 -15.10 -18.20 7.80
N LEU A 19 -15.58 -19.32 8.36
CA LEU A 19 -16.83 -19.93 7.92
C LEU A 19 -18.01 -18.98 8.05
N GLN A 20 -18.07 -18.13 9.08
CA GLN A 20 -19.14 -17.12 9.20
C GLN A 20 -19.14 -16.13 8.02
N PHE A 21 -17.98 -15.61 7.62
CA PHE A 21 -17.86 -14.71 6.46
C PHE A 21 -18.31 -15.38 5.16
N ILE A 22 -17.82 -16.60 4.91
CA ILE A 22 -18.08 -17.34 3.67
C ILE A 22 -19.53 -17.82 3.59
N LEU A 23 -20.07 -18.36 4.69
CA LEU A 23 -21.46 -18.83 4.73
C LEU A 23 -22.45 -17.67 4.61
N ASN A 24 -22.15 -16.50 5.18
CA ASN A 24 -22.99 -15.32 4.98
C ASN A 24 -22.97 -14.84 3.52
N TYR A 25 -21.82 -14.88 2.84
CA TYR A 25 -21.77 -14.61 1.40
C TYR A 25 -22.67 -15.58 0.62
N PHE A 26 -22.52 -16.89 0.83
CA PHE A 26 -23.34 -17.89 0.15
C PHE A 26 -24.83 -17.76 0.48
N SER A 27 -25.20 -17.45 1.72
CA SER A 27 -26.61 -17.27 2.09
C SER A 27 -27.26 -16.09 1.39
N LEU A 28 -26.51 -15.00 1.14
CA LEU A 28 -27.00 -13.83 0.42
C LEU A 28 -27.14 -14.12 -1.08
N VAL A 29 -26.10 -14.65 -1.74
CA VAL A 29 -26.14 -14.87 -3.20
C VAL A 29 -27.09 -16.00 -3.62
N LEU A 30 -27.32 -17.00 -2.76
CA LEU A 30 -28.30 -18.05 -3.01
C LEU A 30 -29.74 -17.57 -2.81
N LYS A 31 -29.95 -16.54 -1.96
CA LYS A 31 -31.26 -15.93 -1.77
C LYS A 31 -31.62 -15.00 -2.93
N GLU A 32 -30.65 -14.19 -3.37
CA GLU A 32 -30.79 -13.27 -4.48
C GLU A 32 -29.46 -13.11 -5.20
N MET A 33 -29.42 -13.54 -6.46
CA MET A 33 -28.19 -13.53 -7.24
C MET A 33 -27.78 -12.09 -7.58
N PRO A 34 -26.54 -11.66 -7.27
CA PRO A 34 -26.04 -10.35 -7.67
C PRO A 34 -26.01 -10.20 -9.19
N SER A 35 -26.45 -9.04 -9.69
CA SER A 35 -26.45 -8.71 -11.12
C SER A 35 -25.28 -7.83 -11.57
N GLY A 36 -24.32 -7.58 -10.67
CA GLY A 36 -23.16 -6.74 -10.94
C GLY A 36 -22.05 -7.43 -11.73
N CYS A 37 -20.95 -6.71 -11.93
CA CYS A 37 -19.74 -7.24 -12.54
C CYS A 37 -18.52 -7.00 -11.63
N VAL A 38 -17.51 -7.88 -11.71
CA VAL A 38 -16.20 -7.69 -11.10
C VAL A 38 -15.14 -7.86 -12.18
N SER A 39 -14.26 -6.87 -12.33
CA SER A 39 -13.14 -6.91 -13.28
C SER A 39 -11.86 -7.26 -12.53
N PHE A 40 -11.10 -8.23 -13.06
CA PHE A 40 -9.78 -8.61 -12.59
C PHE A 40 -8.76 -8.24 -13.67
N ILE A 41 -7.80 -7.38 -13.35
CA ILE A 41 -6.86 -6.82 -14.32
C ILE A 41 -5.45 -7.06 -13.81
N ARG A 42 -4.64 -7.79 -14.59
CA ARG A 42 -3.19 -7.89 -14.35
C ARG A 42 -2.52 -6.67 -14.98
N LYS A 43 -1.82 -5.89 -14.16
CA LYS A 43 -1.09 -4.69 -14.59
C LYS A 43 0.39 -5.01 -14.63
N VAL A 44 1.03 -4.70 -15.75
CA VAL A 44 2.46 -4.93 -15.96
C VAL A 44 3.14 -3.59 -16.21
N LEU A 45 4.12 -3.25 -15.38
CA LEU A 45 5.00 -2.12 -15.60
C LEU A 45 6.13 -2.56 -16.54
N CYS A 46 6.11 -2.08 -17.77
CA CYS A 46 7.18 -2.34 -18.73
C CYS A 46 8.51 -1.75 -18.23
N HIS A 47 9.61 -2.44 -18.50
CA HIS A 47 10.95 -2.00 -18.10
C HIS A 47 11.31 -0.61 -18.65
N SER A 48 10.84 -0.27 -19.85
CA SER A 48 11.00 1.05 -20.48
C SER A 48 10.30 2.18 -19.72
N ASP A 49 9.26 1.84 -18.97
CA ASP A 49 8.35 2.79 -18.31
C ASP A 49 8.67 2.95 -16.83
N ILE A 50 9.70 2.23 -16.35
CA ILE A 50 10.23 2.39 -14.99
C ILE A 50 10.65 3.86 -14.80
N PRO A 51 10.09 4.56 -13.80
CA PRO A 51 10.43 5.95 -13.56
C PRO A 51 11.92 6.16 -13.30
N ASN A 52 12.48 7.24 -13.82
CA ASN A 52 13.78 7.73 -13.36
C ASN A 52 13.62 8.38 -11.97
N TRP A 53 13.58 7.54 -10.93
CA TRP A 53 13.40 7.96 -9.54
C TRP A 53 14.44 8.99 -9.12
N LYS A 54 15.71 8.77 -9.49
CA LYS A 54 16.85 9.61 -9.10
C LYS A 54 16.76 11.05 -9.57
N ASN A 55 16.30 11.27 -10.80
CA ASN A 55 16.27 12.60 -11.42
C ASN A 55 14.88 13.24 -11.44
N SER A 56 13.87 12.57 -10.91
CA SER A 56 12.50 13.09 -10.88
C SER A 56 12.40 14.40 -10.09
N LYS A 57 11.82 15.42 -10.73
CA LYS A 57 11.54 16.74 -10.14
C LYS A 57 10.10 16.86 -9.62
N THR A 58 9.31 15.80 -9.74
CA THR A 58 7.93 15.78 -9.24
C THR A 58 7.92 16.04 -7.74
N PRO A 59 7.11 16.99 -7.25
CA PRO A 59 6.95 17.22 -5.81
C PRO A 59 6.27 16.02 -5.14
N ILE A 60 6.44 15.88 -3.83
CA ILE A 60 5.66 14.92 -3.04
C ILE A 60 4.13 15.21 -3.17
N PRO A 61 3.26 14.20 -3.03
CA PRO A 61 1.83 14.38 -3.27
C PRO A 61 1.14 15.01 -2.06
N LEU A 62 -0.15 15.33 -2.20
CA LEU A 62 -1.01 15.59 -1.05
C LEU A 62 -1.14 14.31 -0.21
N VAL A 63 -0.85 14.38 1.09
CA VAL A 63 -0.93 13.23 1.99
C VAL A 63 -1.79 13.55 3.22
N GLY A 64 -2.86 12.79 3.40
CA GLY A 64 -3.59 12.67 4.66
C GLY A 64 -3.10 11.45 5.44
N VAL A 65 -3.07 11.52 6.77
CA VAL A 65 -2.72 10.40 7.65
C VAL A 65 -3.81 10.26 8.69
N THR A 66 -4.22 9.03 9.00
CA THR A 66 -5.27 8.74 9.98
C THR A 66 -4.98 7.46 10.73
N SER A 67 -5.24 7.45 12.05
CA SER A 67 -5.22 6.22 12.85
C SER A 67 -6.59 5.56 12.99
N THR A 68 -7.67 6.23 12.60
CA THR A 68 -9.04 5.83 12.96
C THR A 68 -9.82 5.17 11.83
N ILE A 69 -9.44 5.39 10.57
CA ILE A 69 -10.12 4.86 9.39
C ILE A 69 -9.37 3.65 8.85
N ALA A 70 -10.09 2.58 8.53
CA ALA A 70 -9.56 1.42 7.82
C ALA A 70 -9.56 1.64 6.30
N ILE A 71 -8.71 0.94 5.56
CA ILE A 71 -8.52 1.16 4.11
C ILE A 71 -9.83 0.90 3.34
N GLU A 72 -10.54 -0.16 3.70
CA GLU A 72 -11.82 -0.56 3.11
C GLU A 72 -12.94 0.45 3.35
N ASP A 73 -12.80 1.30 4.37
CA ASP A 73 -13.76 2.34 4.75
C ASP A 73 -13.38 3.71 4.18
N ALA A 74 -12.43 3.77 3.23
CA ALA A 74 -12.10 4.94 2.42
C ALA A 74 -12.81 4.86 1.05
N PRO A 75 -14.10 5.25 0.95
CA PRO A 75 -14.80 5.26 -0.33
C PRO A 75 -14.15 6.25 -1.29
N GLY A 76 -14.30 6.03 -2.60
CA GLY A 76 -13.72 6.96 -3.58
C GLY A 76 -12.20 6.87 -3.72
N CYS A 77 -11.51 5.99 -3.00
CA CYS A 77 -10.06 5.76 -3.15
C CYS A 77 -9.74 4.50 -3.97
N LEU A 78 -8.51 4.41 -4.47
CA LEU A 78 -7.86 3.14 -4.80
C LEU A 78 -7.36 2.52 -3.49
N GLN A 79 -7.98 1.42 -3.08
CA GLN A 79 -7.72 0.76 -1.81
C GLN A 79 -6.59 -0.26 -1.97
N VAL A 80 -5.52 -0.13 -1.18
CA VAL A 80 -4.37 -1.03 -1.29
C VAL A 80 -4.62 -2.31 -0.50
N ASP A 81 -4.40 -3.42 -1.17
CA ASP A 81 -4.32 -4.74 -0.58
C ASP A 81 -2.85 -5.13 -0.39
N PHE A 82 -2.48 -5.45 0.86
CA PHE A 82 -1.13 -5.82 1.25
C PHE A 82 -0.90 -7.31 0.94
N ALA A 83 -0.91 -7.60 -0.35
CA ALA A 83 -1.03 -8.95 -0.86
C ALA A 83 0.21 -9.82 -0.62
N ASP A 84 0.00 -11.13 -0.67
CA ASP A 84 1.04 -12.08 -1.05
C ASP A 84 1.30 -12.04 -2.57
N GLU A 85 2.45 -12.53 -3.02
CA GLU A 85 2.74 -12.67 -4.46
C GLU A 85 1.75 -13.63 -5.13
N TYR A 86 1.16 -14.56 -4.38
CA TYR A 86 -0.03 -15.33 -4.76
C TYR A 86 -1.28 -14.67 -4.18
N ILE A 87 -2.00 -13.91 -5.00
CA ILE A 87 -3.16 -13.14 -4.56
C ILE A 87 -4.20 -13.96 -3.78
N GLY A 88 -4.74 -13.36 -2.72
CA GLY A 88 -5.61 -13.98 -1.73
C GLY A 88 -4.86 -14.74 -0.64
N GLY A 89 -3.52 -14.85 -0.74
CA GLY A 89 -2.61 -15.35 0.28
C GLY A 89 -3.13 -16.59 1.00
N LEU A 90 -3.42 -16.43 2.28
CA LEU A 90 -3.89 -17.48 3.16
C LEU A 90 -5.39 -17.34 3.48
N VAL A 91 -6.22 -16.78 2.59
CA VAL A 91 -7.66 -16.57 2.87
C VAL A 91 -8.40 -17.86 3.24
N LEU A 92 -7.94 -19.00 2.71
CA LEU A 92 -8.47 -20.34 3.01
C LEU A 92 -7.67 -21.08 4.11
N ALA A 93 -6.75 -20.40 4.78
CA ALA A 93 -5.81 -20.94 5.77
C ALA A 93 -5.52 -19.91 6.90
N SER A 94 -4.54 -20.20 7.76
CA SER A 94 -4.09 -19.31 8.85
C SER A 94 -2.66 -18.83 8.60
N PRO A 95 -2.26 -17.62 9.07
CA PRO A 95 -3.06 -16.61 9.81
C PRO A 95 -4.10 -15.86 8.96
N ILE A 96 -4.83 -14.91 9.56
CA ILE A 96 -5.71 -13.97 8.86
C ILE A 96 -5.16 -12.56 9.11
N ASP A 97 -4.55 -11.98 8.08
CA ASP A 97 -3.98 -10.64 8.08
C ASP A 97 -4.82 -9.70 7.19
N GLN A 98 -4.24 -8.61 6.69
CA GLN A 98 -5.01 -7.55 6.05
C GLN A 98 -5.61 -8.00 4.72
N GLU A 99 -4.87 -8.74 3.89
CA GLU A 99 -5.35 -9.33 2.64
C GLU A 99 -6.50 -10.30 2.90
N GLU A 100 -6.32 -11.23 3.84
CA GLU A 100 -7.36 -12.21 4.12
C GLU A 100 -8.62 -11.59 4.71
N VAL A 101 -8.51 -10.59 5.60
CA VAL A 101 -9.68 -9.83 6.07
C VAL A 101 -10.39 -9.18 4.90
N ARG A 102 -9.65 -8.56 3.98
CA ARG A 102 -10.22 -7.89 2.80
C ARG A 102 -10.99 -8.88 1.92
N PHE A 103 -10.44 -10.07 1.67
CA PHE A 103 -11.08 -11.10 0.87
C PHE A 103 -12.26 -11.76 1.60
N LEU A 104 -12.27 -11.81 2.93
CA LEU A 104 -13.40 -12.30 3.71
C LEU A 104 -14.57 -11.31 3.74
N ILE A 105 -14.30 -10.00 3.74
CA ILE A 105 -15.38 -9.00 3.65
C ILE A 105 -15.96 -8.85 2.24
N CYS A 106 -15.16 -9.12 1.21
CA CYS A 106 -15.56 -9.14 -0.20
C CYS A 106 -15.25 -10.50 -0.87
N PRO A 107 -15.98 -11.58 -0.58
CA PRO A 107 -15.60 -12.95 -1.01
C PRO A 107 -15.54 -13.19 -2.52
N GLU A 108 -16.14 -12.33 -3.34
CA GLU A 108 -15.95 -12.35 -4.80
C GLU A 108 -14.48 -12.22 -5.20
N MET A 109 -13.63 -11.60 -4.38
CA MET A 109 -12.20 -11.46 -4.64
C MET A 109 -11.45 -12.80 -4.59
N ILE A 110 -11.96 -13.80 -3.87
CA ILE A 110 -11.30 -15.11 -3.69
C ILE A 110 -11.09 -15.83 -5.02
N VAL A 111 -11.96 -15.61 -6.01
CA VAL A 111 -11.79 -16.21 -7.34
C VAL A 111 -10.50 -15.75 -8.04
N SER A 112 -9.93 -14.60 -7.65
CA SER A 112 -8.64 -14.16 -8.19
C SER A 112 -7.51 -15.16 -7.90
N SER A 113 -7.54 -15.89 -6.79
CA SER A 113 -6.57 -16.94 -6.47
C SER A 113 -6.65 -18.15 -7.41
N LEU A 114 -7.71 -18.26 -8.21
CA LEU A 114 -7.84 -19.23 -9.31
C LEU A 114 -7.38 -18.64 -10.64
N LEU A 115 -7.73 -17.37 -10.88
CA LEU A 115 -7.58 -16.72 -12.19
C LEU A 115 -6.19 -16.13 -12.41
N CYS A 116 -5.48 -15.77 -11.34
CA CYS A 116 -4.24 -15.02 -11.41
C CYS A 116 -3.06 -15.87 -10.96
N GLU A 117 -2.06 -16.01 -11.84
CA GLU A 117 -0.75 -16.55 -11.49
C GLU A 117 0.02 -15.60 -10.55
N LYS A 118 1.03 -16.13 -9.85
CA LYS A 118 2.00 -15.38 -9.03
C LYS A 118 2.40 -14.06 -9.71
N MET A 119 2.38 -12.96 -8.96
CA MET A 119 2.83 -11.65 -9.44
C MET A 119 4.36 -11.58 -9.52
N GLU A 120 4.88 -11.12 -10.66
CA GLU A 120 6.29 -10.79 -10.82
C GLU A 120 6.61 -9.40 -10.23
N PRO A 121 7.90 -9.03 -10.03
CA PRO A 121 8.28 -7.79 -9.35
C PRO A 121 7.74 -6.48 -9.96
N LEU A 122 7.39 -6.48 -11.25
CA LEU A 122 6.83 -5.32 -11.97
C LEU A 122 5.33 -5.44 -12.23
N GLU A 123 4.66 -6.39 -11.58
CA GLU A 123 3.23 -6.64 -11.77
C GLU A 123 2.41 -6.24 -10.55
N ALA A 124 1.14 -5.94 -10.78
CA ALA A 124 0.14 -5.77 -9.74
C ALA A 124 -1.19 -6.35 -10.25
N ILE A 125 -2.11 -6.65 -9.34
CA ILE A 125 -3.47 -7.05 -9.72
C ILE A 125 -4.43 -5.96 -9.25
N GLN A 126 -5.31 -5.54 -10.16
CA GLN A 126 -6.38 -4.59 -9.87
C GLN A 126 -7.72 -5.32 -9.90
N ILE A 127 -8.52 -5.14 -8.85
CA ILE A 127 -9.86 -5.70 -8.73
C ILE A 127 -10.85 -4.54 -8.63
N ILE A 128 -11.80 -4.46 -9.56
CA ILE A 128 -12.80 -3.40 -9.63
C ILE A 128 -14.18 -4.04 -9.51
N GLY A 129 -15.02 -3.53 -8.62
CA GLY A 129 -16.44 -3.92 -8.59
C GLY A 129 -16.84 -4.93 -7.53
N ALA A 130 -15.89 -5.47 -6.77
CA ALA A 130 -16.19 -6.46 -5.74
C ALA A 130 -17.07 -5.87 -4.63
N GLN A 131 -18.16 -6.57 -4.34
CA GLN A 131 -19.18 -6.21 -3.36
C GLN A 131 -18.72 -6.59 -1.95
N ARG A 132 -18.98 -5.71 -0.96
CA ARG A 132 -18.78 -6.03 0.45
C ARG A 132 -20.03 -6.72 1.00
N TYR A 133 -19.86 -7.93 1.51
CA TYR A 133 -20.93 -8.77 2.09
C TYR A 133 -20.88 -8.79 3.62
N ASN A 134 -19.70 -8.58 4.18
CA ASN A 134 -19.46 -8.74 5.60
C ASN A 134 -18.79 -7.51 6.21
N SER A 135 -18.91 -7.39 7.51
CA SER A 135 -18.12 -6.49 8.32
C SER A 135 -17.39 -7.28 9.40
N TYR A 136 -16.52 -6.63 10.14
CA TYR A 136 -15.72 -7.29 11.16
C TYR A 136 -15.40 -6.36 12.33
N SER A 137 -14.95 -6.96 13.42
CA SER A 137 -14.30 -6.26 14.53
C SER A 137 -13.08 -7.07 14.98
N GLY A 138 -12.14 -6.40 15.67
CA GLY A 138 -10.88 -7.02 16.05
C GLY A 138 -9.96 -7.31 14.85
N TYR A 139 -8.82 -7.94 15.12
CA TYR A 139 -7.81 -8.26 14.12
C TYR A 139 -6.95 -9.45 14.58
N ARG A 140 -6.46 -10.27 13.63
CA ARG A 140 -5.76 -11.54 13.92
C ARG A 140 -6.54 -12.37 14.97
N GLY A 141 -5.94 -12.67 16.12
CA GLY A 141 -6.52 -13.52 17.16
C GLY A 141 -7.82 -12.99 17.80
N THR A 142 -8.16 -11.71 17.61
CA THR A 142 -9.41 -11.12 18.11
C THR A 142 -10.46 -10.89 17.03
N LEU A 143 -10.20 -11.31 15.79
CA LEU A 143 -11.10 -11.11 14.67
C LEU A 143 -12.45 -11.78 14.92
N LYS A 144 -13.53 -11.04 14.67
CA LYS A 144 -14.91 -11.51 14.73
C LYS A 144 -15.66 -11.03 13.50
N TRP A 145 -16.45 -11.92 12.91
CA TRP A 145 -17.45 -11.55 11.92
C TRP A 145 -18.57 -10.72 12.57
N ILE A 146 -19.01 -9.66 11.87
CA ILE A 146 -20.24 -8.94 12.22
C ILE A 146 -21.05 -8.66 10.93
N PRO A 147 -22.40 -8.54 11.03
CA PRO A 147 -23.23 -8.21 9.88
C PRO A 147 -22.85 -6.86 9.25
N PHE A 148 -22.81 -6.80 7.92
CA PHE A 148 -22.66 -5.53 7.22
C PHE A 148 -24.04 -4.93 6.91
N LYS A 149 -24.32 -3.76 7.50
CA LYS A 149 -25.64 -3.12 7.39
C LYS A 149 -25.89 -2.41 6.07
N HIS A 150 -24.84 -2.15 5.29
CA HIS A 150 -24.89 -1.34 4.07
C HIS A 150 -24.78 -2.18 2.79
N TYR A 151 -24.93 -3.50 2.88
CA TYR A 151 -24.90 -4.40 1.73
C TYR A 151 -25.87 -3.93 0.64
N GLY A 152 -25.36 -3.75 -0.58
CA GLY A 152 -26.13 -3.36 -1.76
C GLY A 152 -26.43 -1.86 -1.87
N SER A 153 -26.01 -1.05 -0.89
CA SER A 153 -26.16 0.41 -0.96
C SER A 153 -24.99 1.11 -1.66
N GLU A 154 -23.92 0.37 -1.96
CA GLU A 154 -22.76 0.94 -2.62
C GLU A 154 -23.08 1.37 -4.06
N PRO A 155 -22.58 2.54 -4.49
CA PRO A 155 -22.82 3.02 -5.84
C PRO A 155 -22.18 2.09 -6.87
N ARG A 156 -22.78 2.03 -8.06
CA ARG A 156 -22.29 1.26 -9.20
C ARG A 156 -21.92 2.17 -10.37
N ASP A 157 -20.93 1.76 -11.16
CA ASP A 157 -20.59 2.42 -12.42
C ASP A 157 -21.49 1.94 -13.58
N GLU A 158 -21.24 2.48 -14.78
CA GLU A 158 -22.00 2.15 -16.00
C GLU A 158 -21.91 0.67 -16.42
N PHE A 159 -20.92 -0.07 -15.90
CA PHE A 159 -20.74 -1.50 -16.15
C PHE A 159 -21.35 -2.37 -15.03
N GLY A 160 -22.08 -1.77 -14.09
CA GLY A 160 -22.70 -2.46 -12.95
C GLY A 160 -21.69 -2.89 -11.87
N ARG A 161 -20.45 -2.40 -11.92
CA ARG A 161 -19.41 -2.69 -10.92
C ARG A 161 -19.59 -1.77 -9.72
N VAL A 162 -19.47 -2.28 -8.50
CA VAL A 162 -19.38 -1.42 -7.31
C VAL A 162 -18.23 -0.42 -7.49
N VAL A 163 -18.40 0.84 -7.09
CA VAL A 163 -17.37 1.90 -7.21
C VAL A 163 -16.28 1.72 -6.13
N CYS A 164 -15.70 0.54 -6.10
CA CYS A 164 -14.59 0.12 -5.27
C CYS A 164 -13.47 -0.38 -6.18
N ASP A 165 -12.29 0.21 -6.02
CA ASP A 165 -11.11 -0.10 -6.80
C ASP A 165 -10.03 -0.54 -5.83
N LEU A 166 -9.45 -1.72 -6.07
CA LEU A 166 -8.44 -2.33 -5.22
C LEU A 166 -7.17 -2.60 -6.03
N ALA A 167 -6.02 -2.24 -5.48
CA ALA A 167 -4.70 -2.61 -6.01
C ALA A 167 -4.02 -3.58 -5.04
N ALA A 168 -3.87 -4.83 -5.46
CA ALA A 168 -3.07 -5.85 -4.79
C ALA A 168 -1.61 -5.70 -5.21
N ILE A 169 -0.75 -5.44 -4.22
CA ILE A 169 0.70 -5.33 -4.37
C ILE A 169 1.40 -6.10 -3.25
N ASP A 170 2.32 -6.98 -3.63
CA ASP A 170 3.09 -7.79 -2.70
C ASP A 170 4.38 -7.09 -2.28
N ALA A 171 4.66 -7.03 -0.98
CA ALA A 171 5.93 -6.49 -0.45
C ALA A 171 6.98 -7.61 -0.30
N LEU A 172 8.26 -7.25 -0.31
CA LEU A 172 9.30 -8.23 0.03
C LEU A 172 9.25 -8.56 1.53
N PRO A 173 9.43 -9.83 1.91
CA PRO A 173 9.58 -10.22 3.30
C PRO A 173 11.02 -9.93 3.79
N PHE A 174 11.13 -9.22 4.90
CA PHE A 174 12.38 -8.92 5.60
C PHE A 174 12.33 -9.48 7.03
N TYR A 175 12.64 -10.77 7.17
CA TYR A 175 12.76 -11.43 8.46
C TYR A 175 14.02 -10.98 9.21
N GLU A 176 14.14 -11.27 10.52
CA GLU A 176 15.15 -10.69 11.42
C GLU A 176 16.60 -10.72 10.89
N MET A 177 17.04 -11.80 10.25
CA MET A 177 18.40 -11.88 9.68
C MET A 177 18.62 -11.01 8.43
N HIS A 178 17.53 -10.51 7.84
CA HIS A 178 17.50 -9.79 6.57
C HIS A 178 16.93 -8.37 6.67
N GLU A 179 16.61 -7.88 7.87
CA GLU A 179 15.98 -6.56 8.06
C GLU A 179 16.80 -5.45 7.39
N ASN A 180 18.13 -5.51 7.44
CA ASN A 180 18.98 -4.47 6.86
C ASN A 180 18.97 -4.45 5.32
N PHE A 181 18.58 -5.54 4.66
CA PHE A 181 18.56 -5.57 3.19
C PHE A 181 17.47 -4.66 2.61
N GLN A 182 16.43 -4.30 3.37
CA GLN A 182 15.38 -3.41 2.87
C GLN A 182 15.88 -2.02 2.47
N TYR A 183 17.07 -1.62 2.93
CA TYR A 183 17.69 -0.32 2.64
C TYR A 183 18.66 -0.36 1.44
N THR A 184 18.86 -1.52 0.81
CA THR A 184 19.68 -1.60 -0.41
C THR A 184 18.96 -0.94 -1.58
N LYS A 185 19.74 -0.48 -2.57
CA LYS A 185 19.18 0.16 -3.76
C LYS A 185 18.21 -0.77 -4.49
N GLU A 186 18.58 -2.05 -4.62
CA GLU A 186 17.80 -3.07 -5.33
C GLU A 186 16.42 -3.25 -4.68
N ASN A 187 16.37 -3.32 -3.35
CA ASN A 187 15.12 -3.52 -2.62
C ASN A 187 14.28 -2.23 -2.56
N ILE A 188 14.90 -1.05 -2.44
CA ILE A 188 14.19 0.23 -2.54
C ILE A 188 13.56 0.36 -3.94
N ASP A 189 14.30 0.07 -5.00
CA ASP A 189 13.82 0.13 -6.38
C ASP A 189 12.68 -0.87 -6.62
N ARG A 190 12.82 -2.10 -6.13
CA ARG A 190 11.78 -3.14 -6.24
C ARG A 190 10.47 -2.67 -5.62
N GLU A 191 10.50 -2.18 -4.40
CA GLU A 191 9.29 -1.75 -3.68
C GLU A 191 8.66 -0.49 -4.28
N LEU A 192 9.49 0.45 -4.78
CA LEU A 192 9.01 1.63 -5.52
C LEU A 192 8.30 1.22 -6.81
N ASN A 193 8.90 0.33 -7.59
CA ASN A 193 8.35 -0.11 -8.87
C ASN A 193 7.06 -0.91 -8.67
N LYS A 194 7.00 -1.79 -7.66
CA LYS A 194 5.80 -2.54 -7.29
C LYS A 194 4.65 -1.62 -6.89
N ALA A 195 4.90 -0.68 -5.96
CA ALA A 195 3.89 0.29 -5.56
C ALA A 195 3.43 1.14 -6.76
N TYR A 196 4.36 1.57 -7.62
CA TYR A 196 4.03 2.33 -8.82
C TYR A 196 3.19 1.51 -9.83
N ALA A 197 3.49 0.22 -10.04
CA ALA A 197 2.70 -0.66 -10.90
C ALA A 197 1.25 -0.80 -10.42
N GLY A 198 1.03 -0.84 -9.10
CA GLY A 198 -0.30 -0.79 -8.51
C GLY A 198 -0.99 0.57 -8.72
N PHE A 199 -0.27 1.67 -8.50
CA PHE A 199 -0.85 3.01 -8.44
C PHE A 199 -1.02 3.69 -9.80
N MET A 200 -0.25 3.30 -10.82
CA MET A 200 -0.30 3.93 -12.15
C MET A 200 -1.73 3.91 -12.71
N SER A 201 -2.15 4.97 -13.37
CA SER A 201 -3.49 5.09 -13.96
C SER A 201 -3.39 5.70 -15.35
N SER A 202 -4.26 5.24 -16.25
CA SER A 202 -4.49 5.90 -17.53
C SER A 202 -5.47 7.06 -17.42
N LEU A 203 -6.13 7.24 -16.27
CA LEU A 203 -7.09 8.31 -16.04
C LEU A 203 -6.36 9.64 -15.82
N LYS A 204 -6.90 10.71 -16.41
CA LYS A 204 -6.37 12.08 -16.26
C LYS A 204 -6.43 12.58 -14.82
N GLU A 205 -7.52 12.23 -14.12
CA GLU A 205 -7.72 12.53 -12.69
C GLU A 205 -7.84 11.22 -11.91
N ALA A 206 -6.70 10.73 -11.43
CA ALA A 206 -6.64 9.49 -10.70
C ALA A 206 -7.12 9.68 -9.25
N ARG A 207 -7.98 8.75 -8.78
CA ARG A 207 -8.48 8.73 -7.40
C ARG A 207 -7.33 8.69 -6.38
N PRO A 208 -7.49 9.25 -5.16
CA PRO A 208 -6.49 9.09 -4.10
C PRO A 208 -6.21 7.62 -3.78
N VAL A 209 -5.00 7.30 -3.33
CA VAL A 209 -4.64 5.97 -2.82
C VAL A 209 -4.97 5.92 -1.33
N ALA A 210 -5.77 4.95 -0.89
CA ALA A 210 -5.93 4.61 0.52
C ALA A 210 -5.05 3.40 0.83
N THR A 211 -4.04 3.60 1.67
CA THR A 211 -3.03 2.58 2.00
C THR A 211 -2.66 2.64 3.49
N GLY A 212 -1.58 1.96 3.89
CA GLY A 212 -1.07 1.99 5.25
C GLY A 212 0.27 1.27 5.37
N ASN A 213 0.42 0.49 6.44
CA ASN A 213 1.64 -0.21 6.82
C ASN A 213 1.97 -1.45 5.92
N TRP A 214 1.96 -1.25 4.60
CA TRP A 214 2.24 -2.27 3.59
C TRP A 214 3.57 -2.98 3.84
N GLY A 215 3.53 -4.31 3.96
CA GLY A 215 4.71 -5.14 4.23
C GLY A 215 5.35 -4.96 5.61
N CYS A 216 4.74 -4.23 6.54
CA CYS A 216 5.37 -3.90 7.84
C CYS A 216 4.92 -4.80 9.01
N GLY A 217 3.97 -5.71 8.76
CA GLY A 217 3.48 -6.68 9.74
C GLY A 217 4.29 -7.97 9.67
N ALA A 218 3.65 -9.04 9.16
CA ALA A 218 4.29 -10.36 8.99
C ALA A 218 5.58 -10.31 8.17
N PHE A 219 5.71 -9.34 7.26
CA PHE A 219 6.87 -9.19 6.36
C PHE A 219 7.99 -8.30 6.93
N GLY A 220 7.87 -7.78 8.16
CA GLY A 220 8.99 -7.14 8.87
C GLY A 220 9.52 -5.82 8.28
N GLY A 221 8.83 -5.24 7.29
CA GLY A 221 9.22 -3.96 6.70
C GLY A 221 9.17 -2.78 7.68
N ASN A 222 10.07 -1.82 7.50
CA ASN A 222 10.10 -0.61 8.31
C ASN A 222 8.99 0.37 7.87
N LYS A 223 8.04 0.67 8.75
CA LYS A 223 6.91 1.59 8.50
C LYS A 223 7.35 2.95 7.94
N LYS A 224 8.46 3.52 8.45
CA LYS A 224 8.96 4.83 8.00
C LYS A 224 9.58 4.77 6.61
N LEU A 225 10.25 3.68 6.25
CA LEU A 225 10.76 3.49 4.90
C LEU A 225 9.60 3.28 3.92
N LYS A 226 8.70 2.36 4.24
CA LYS A 226 7.56 1.99 3.40
C LYS A 226 6.58 3.15 3.19
N SER A 227 6.38 4.03 4.17
CA SER A 227 5.56 5.24 3.98
C SER A 227 6.18 6.23 2.99
N LEU A 228 7.52 6.41 3.00
CA LEU A 228 8.21 7.25 2.03
C LEU A 228 8.15 6.63 0.63
N ILE A 229 8.40 5.33 0.50
CA ILE A 229 8.30 4.60 -0.78
C ILE A 229 6.91 4.78 -1.41
N GLN A 230 5.85 4.55 -0.64
CA GLN A 230 4.48 4.71 -1.13
C GLN A 230 4.17 6.18 -1.50
N MET A 231 4.69 7.15 -0.75
CA MET A 231 4.56 8.57 -1.08
C MET A 231 5.22 8.92 -2.42
N LEU A 232 6.42 8.36 -2.69
CA LEU A 232 7.11 8.58 -3.97
C LEU A 232 6.36 7.94 -5.14
N ALA A 233 5.88 6.71 -4.97
CA ALA A 233 5.09 6.02 -5.97
C ALA A 233 3.76 6.75 -6.26
N ALA A 234 3.06 7.22 -5.22
CA ALA A 234 1.82 7.98 -5.36
C ALA A 234 2.04 9.32 -6.09
N ALA A 235 3.10 10.06 -5.74
CA ALA A 235 3.49 11.28 -6.45
C ALA A 235 3.76 11.01 -7.92
N LYS A 236 4.52 9.94 -8.23
CA LYS A 236 4.83 9.59 -9.62
C LYS A 236 3.58 9.18 -10.40
N ALA A 237 2.62 8.53 -9.76
CA ALA A 237 1.33 8.16 -10.33
C ALA A 237 0.33 9.34 -10.38
N GLY A 238 0.68 10.53 -9.91
CA GLY A 238 -0.20 11.69 -9.89
C GLY A 238 -1.39 11.57 -8.92
N ARG A 239 -1.22 10.81 -7.84
CA ARG A 239 -2.29 10.55 -6.86
C ARG A 239 -2.00 11.20 -5.51
N ALA A 240 -3.03 11.76 -4.89
CA ALA A 240 -3.04 12.01 -3.45
C ALA A 240 -3.02 10.67 -2.68
N MET A 241 -2.64 10.71 -1.40
CA MET A 241 -2.55 9.52 -0.55
C MET A 241 -3.24 9.74 0.79
N ILE A 242 -4.00 8.75 1.24
CA ILE A 242 -4.52 8.61 2.61
C ILE A 242 -3.78 7.43 3.24
N TYR A 243 -3.03 7.67 4.30
CA TYR A 243 -2.25 6.65 4.99
C TYR A 243 -2.90 6.28 6.32
N CYS A 244 -3.43 5.06 6.40
CA CYS A 244 -4.03 4.46 7.58
C CYS A 244 -2.95 3.82 8.47
N THR A 245 -2.80 4.30 9.71
CA THR A 245 -1.77 3.80 10.64
C THR A 245 -2.25 2.68 11.56
N PHE A 246 -3.53 2.28 11.47
CA PHE A 246 -4.14 1.20 12.25
C PHE A 246 -4.05 1.42 13.76
N ASN A 247 -4.72 2.46 14.27
CA ASN A 247 -4.72 2.88 15.68
C ASN A 247 -3.37 3.36 16.25
N ASP A 248 -2.31 3.39 15.44
CA ASP A 248 -0.99 3.88 15.85
C ASP A 248 -0.93 5.42 15.75
N LYS A 249 -1.47 6.09 16.78
CA LYS A 249 -1.52 7.57 16.91
C LYS A 249 -0.12 8.19 16.98
N HIS A 250 0.85 7.47 17.54
CA HIS A 250 2.22 7.93 17.63
C HIS A 250 2.87 7.96 16.25
N PHE A 251 2.69 6.89 15.46
CA PHE A 251 3.18 6.85 14.09
C PHE A 251 2.46 7.85 13.18
N GLU A 252 1.15 8.03 13.35
CA GLU A 252 0.37 9.08 12.67
C GLU A 252 1.01 10.46 12.89
N SER A 253 1.20 10.84 14.16
CA SER A 253 1.85 12.11 14.53
C SER A 253 3.27 12.22 13.98
N SER A 254 4.03 11.14 14.02
CA SER A 254 5.39 11.11 13.47
C SER A 254 5.43 11.26 11.95
N MET A 255 4.45 10.71 11.23
CA MET A 255 4.38 10.77 9.77
C MET A 255 3.89 12.13 9.31
N ILE A 256 2.89 12.73 9.97
CA ILE A 256 2.44 14.10 9.71
C ILE A 256 3.61 15.07 9.85
N LYS A 257 4.34 15.03 10.97
CA LYS A 257 5.53 15.87 11.18
C LYS A 257 6.61 15.66 10.13
N GLN A 258 6.77 14.43 9.63
CA GLN A 258 7.72 14.16 8.55
C GLN A 258 7.24 14.76 7.23
N TYR A 259 5.96 14.58 6.90
CA TYR A 259 5.34 15.11 5.70
C TYR A 259 5.43 16.65 5.65
N GLU A 260 5.06 17.34 6.73
CA GLU A 260 5.14 18.80 6.85
C GLU A 260 6.56 19.33 6.59
N LYS A 261 7.58 18.63 7.11
CA LYS A 261 8.99 18.99 6.84
C LYS A 261 9.34 18.82 5.37
N LEU A 262 8.91 17.73 4.74
CA LEU A 262 9.17 17.49 3.32
C LEU A 262 8.47 18.56 2.45
N VAL A 263 7.22 18.92 2.78
CA VAL A 263 6.49 20.01 2.11
C VAL A 263 7.23 21.33 2.30
N GLY A 264 7.60 21.69 3.54
CA GLY A 264 8.30 22.94 3.82
C GLY A 264 9.68 23.07 3.17
N MET A 265 10.31 21.95 2.81
CA MET A 265 11.57 21.91 2.06
C MET A 265 11.38 21.75 0.53
N ASN A 266 10.14 21.81 0.03
CA ASN A 266 9.81 21.56 -1.38
C ASN A 266 10.40 20.23 -1.91
N ALA A 267 10.25 19.16 -1.12
CA ALA A 267 10.81 17.86 -1.44
C ALA A 267 10.32 17.35 -2.81
N THR A 268 11.26 16.85 -3.60
CA THR A 268 10.98 16.12 -4.84
C THR A 268 11.22 14.64 -4.67
N ILE A 269 10.63 13.83 -5.54
CA ILE A 269 10.89 12.38 -5.59
C ILE A 269 12.39 12.09 -5.64
N GLY A 270 13.13 12.76 -6.52
CA GLY A 270 14.56 12.53 -6.68
C GLY A 270 15.39 12.90 -5.45
N ALA A 271 15.01 13.95 -4.72
CA ALA A 271 15.70 14.34 -3.49
C ALA A 271 15.52 13.29 -2.39
N VAL A 272 14.27 12.86 -2.15
CA VAL A 272 13.97 11.84 -1.14
C VAL A 272 14.59 10.50 -1.53
N TYR A 273 14.50 10.10 -2.80
CA TYR A 273 15.11 8.86 -3.29
C TYR A 273 16.63 8.81 -3.04
N LYS A 274 17.36 9.88 -3.37
CA LYS A 274 18.81 9.96 -3.09
C LYS A 274 19.12 9.89 -1.59
N ALA A 275 18.28 10.52 -0.76
CA ALA A 275 18.40 10.42 0.68
C ALA A 275 18.20 8.97 1.15
N LEU A 276 17.21 8.25 0.63
CA LEU A 276 17.00 6.83 0.94
C LEU A 276 18.21 5.97 0.53
N LEU A 277 18.79 6.18 -0.66
CA LEU A 277 19.96 5.42 -1.12
C LEU A 277 21.23 5.64 -0.28
N SER A 278 21.36 6.80 0.38
CA SER A 278 22.50 7.07 1.27
C SER A 278 22.29 6.56 2.69
N TYR A 279 21.07 6.17 3.05
CA TYR A 279 20.72 5.84 4.43
C TYR A 279 21.43 4.60 4.96
N ASP A 280 21.59 3.54 4.16
CA ASP A 280 22.22 2.29 4.60
C ASP A 280 23.66 2.51 5.12
N LYS A 281 24.42 3.36 4.43
CA LYS A 281 25.77 3.72 4.85
C LYS A 281 25.77 4.51 6.16
N GLU A 282 24.89 5.49 6.30
CA GLU A 282 24.84 6.38 7.47
C GLU A 282 24.30 5.67 8.73
N ARG A 283 23.29 4.79 8.59
CA ARG A 283 22.77 4.00 9.73
C ARG A 283 23.80 3.01 10.29
N LYS A 284 24.71 2.48 9.44
CA LYS A 284 25.80 1.60 9.90
C LYS A 284 26.76 2.34 10.83
N GLN A 285 26.94 3.64 10.63
CA GLN A 285 27.77 4.50 11.50
C GLN A 285 26.98 5.02 12.72
N ASN A 286 25.66 5.20 12.58
CA ASN A 286 24.77 5.61 13.66
C ASN A 286 23.50 4.74 13.69
N PRO A 287 23.50 3.60 14.40
CA PRO A 287 22.36 2.68 14.43
C PRO A 287 21.05 3.28 14.99
N ARG A 288 21.13 4.39 15.73
CA ARG A 288 19.95 5.12 16.26
C ARG A 288 19.36 6.10 15.25
N LEU A 289 20.00 6.31 14.10
CA LEU A 289 19.53 7.21 13.06
C LEU A 289 18.30 6.61 12.38
N SER A 290 17.12 7.19 12.60
CA SER A 290 15.92 6.79 11.85
C SER A 290 15.94 7.35 10.42
N VAL A 291 15.34 6.63 9.47
CA VAL A 291 15.24 7.05 8.05
C VAL A 291 14.58 8.43 7.89
N TYR A 292 13.53 8.76 8.66
CA TYR A 292 12.90 10.09 8.63
C TYR A 292 13.89 11.22 8.98
N ARG A 293 14.68 11.01 10.04
CA ARG A 293 15.71 11.99 10.45
C ARG A 293 16.78 12.13 9.38
N HIS A 294 17.27 11.01 8.86
CA HIS A 294 18.26 11.00 7.78
C HIS A 294 17.77 11.76 6.54
N VAL A 295 16.54 11.50 6.09
CA VAL A 295 15.96 12.19 4.93
C VAL A 295 15.90 13.70 5.15
N CYS A 296 15.46 14.15 6.32
CA CYS A 296 15.45 15.59 6.64
C CYS A 296 16.86 16.19 6.65
N ASP A 297 17.82 15.51 7.27
CA ASP A 297 19.19 16.01 7.42
C ASP A 297 19.90 16.05 6.05
N PHE A 298 19.70 15.03 5.21
CA PHE A 298 20.19 14.99 3.83
C PHE A 298 19.65 16.18 3.02
N MET A 299 18.34 16.41 3.10
CA MET A 299 17.70 17.50 2.36
C MET A 299 18.20 18.88 2.79
N ARG A 300 18.39 19.12 4.08
CA ARG A 300 18.93 20.40 4.58
C ARG A 300 20.33 20.67 4.04
N ARG A 301 21.19 19.64 4.00
CA ARG A 301 22.56 19.76 3.46
C ARG A 301 22.54 20.12 1.97
N ASP A 302 21.67 19.47 1.20
CA ASP A 302 21.53 19.74 -0.25
C ASP A 302 21.05 21.17 -0.52
N THR A 303 20.10 21.68 0.28
CA THR A 303 19.65 23.08 0.20
C THR A 303 20.74 24.07 0.57
N THR A 304 21.54 23.79 1.60
CA THR A 304 22.68 24.66 1.96
C THR A 304 23.76 24.68 0.87
N LEU A 305 24.07 23.53 0.26
CA LEU A 305 25.03 23.44 -0.84
C LEU A 305 24.56 24.21 -2.07
N THR A 306 23.29 24.05 -2.47
CA THR A 306 22.72 24.82 -3.59
C THR A 306 22.58 26.31 -3.29
N GLY A 307 22.32 26.69 -2.03
CA GLY A 307 22.34 28.08 -1.57
C GLY A 307 23.72 28.72 -1.67
N CYS A 308 24.77 28.05 -1.19
CA CYS A 308 26.16 28.52 -1.27
C CYS A 308 26.65 28.64 -2.72
N ILE A 309 26.27 27.72 -3.61
CA ILE A 309 26.62 27.80 -5.03
C ILE A 309 25.93 28.99 -5.69
N LYS A 310 24.64 29.23 -5.40
CA LYS A 310 23.92 30.40 -5.92
C LYS A 310 24.50 31.73 -5.42
N SER A 311 24.88 31.82 -4.15
CA SER A 311 25.51 33.03 -3.61
C SER A 311 26.91 33.30 -4.18
N ALA A 312 27.68 32.24 -4.47
CA ALA A 312 29.00 32.35 -5.09
C ALA A 312 28.94 32.75 -6.57
N CYS A 313 27.87 32.39 -7.29
CA CYS A 313 27.65 32.82 -8.68
C CYS A 313 27.11 34.25 -8.80
N THR A 314 26.50 34.81 -7.75
CA THR A 314 26.01 36.21 -7.75
C THR A 314 27.07 37.23 -7.32
N SER A 315 28.23 36.80 -6.80
CA SER A 315 29.31 37.69 -6.34
C SER A 315 30.41 37.95 -7.39
N THR A 316 30.22 37.55 -8.65
CA THR A 316 31.22 37.68 -9.74
C THR A 316 30.79 38.57 -10.90
N VAL A 317 29.74 39.38 -10.72
CA VAL A 317 29.33 40.38 -11.71
C VAL A 317 29.16 41.70 -11.00
N ASP A 318 30.25 42.41 -10.76
CA ASP A 318 30.31 43.87 -10.59
C ASP A 318 31.79 44.29 -10.66
N HIS A 319 32.23 44.65 -11.87
CA HIS A 319 33.43 45.44 -12.15
C HIS A 319 33.04 46.60 -13.05
#